data_AF-A0A4D4LJS4-F1
#
_entry.id   AF-A0A4D4LJS4-F1
#
_cell.length_a   1.000
_cell.length_b   1.000
_cell.length_c   1.000
_cell.angle_alpha   90.00
_cell.angle_beta   90.00
_cell.angle_gamma   90.00
#
_symmetry.space_group_name_H-M   'P 1'
#
loop_
_entity.id
_entity.type
_entity.pdbx_description
1 polymer ?
#
loop_
_entity_poly.entity_id
_entity_poly.type
_entity_poly.pdbx_seq_one_letter_code
_entity_poly.pdbx_strand_id
1 'polypeptide(L)' 'MGYDDIEFAAAAAVPLTSVRQPAFRMGRTAAELLIEETGERAGDHRHQRIVLQPELVVRGSSLVRARG' A
#
# COMPACT_ATOMS: atom_id res chain seq x y z
N MET A 1 3.14 -14.41 5.27
CA MET A 1 2.64 -13.27 4.48
C MET A 1 3.55 -12.07 4.74
N GLY A 2 3.78 -11.22 3.76
CA GLY A 2 4.60 -10.00 3.87
C GLY A 2 3.84 -8.72 3.50
N TYR A 3 4.56 -7.60 3.39
CA TYR A 3 4.04 -6.28 3.01
C TYR A 3 4.74 -5.75 1.76
N ASP A 4 4.15 -4.70 1.18
CA ASP A 4 4.63 -3.87 0.05
C ASP A 4 4.64 -4.51 -1.33
N ASP A 5 4.65 -5.85 -1.43
CA ASP A 5 4.67 -6.54 -2.72
C ASP A 5 5.90 -6.18 -3.58
N ILE A 6 7.07 -6.06 -2.94
CA ILE A 6 8.34 -5.82 -3.63
C ILE A 6 8.66 -6.93 -4.64
N GLU A 7 9.51 -6.62 -5.63
CA GLU A 7 9.88 -7.56 -6.69
C GLU A 7 10.40 -8.91 -6.15
N PHE A 8 11.18 -8.87 -5.07
CA PHE A 8 11.70 -10.07 -4.40
C PHE A 8 10.60 -10.99 -3.84
N ALA A 9 9.41 -10.47 -3.52
CA ALA A 9 8.30 -11.29 -3.04
C ALA A 9 7.85 -12.30 -4.10
N ALA A 10 7.91 -11.94 -5.38
CA ALA A 10 7.60 -12.85 -6.48
C ALA A 10 8.76 -13.80 -6.82
N ALA A 11 10.01 -13.38 -6.61
CA ALA A 11 11.20 -14.12 -6.99
C ALA A 11 11.71 -15.11 -5.90
N ALA A 12 11.13 -15.10 -4.70
CA ALA A 12 11.52 -16.00 -3.62
C ALA A 12 11.32 -17.48 -3.99
N ALA A 13 12.16 -18.36 -3.41
CA ALA A 13 12.09 -19.82 -3.63
C ALA A 13 10.69 -20.42 -3.42
N VAL A 14 9.93 -19.84 -2.48
CA VAL A 14 8.47 -19.95 -2.44
C VAL A 14 7.91 -18.54 -2.58
N PRO A 15 7.22 -18.20 -3.68
CA PRO A 15 6.69 -16.86 -3.89
C PRO A 15 5.79 -16.43 -2.73
N LEU A 16 6.09 -15.26 -2.15
CA LEU A 16 5.50 -14.78 -0.91
C LEU A 16 4.18 -14.05 -1.18
N THR A 17 3.14 -14.46 -0.46
CA THR A 17 1.89 -13.69 -0.38
C THR A 17 2.15 -12.40 0.36
N SER A 18 1.71 -11.27 -0.18
CA SER A 18 1.97 -9.92 0.33
C SER A 18 0.72 -9.05 0.31
N VAL A 19 0.69 -8.02 1.15
CA VAL A 19 -0.28 -6.93 1.08
C VAL A 19 0.35 -5.78 0.29
N ARG A 20 -0.15 -5.49 -0.92
CA ARG A 20 0.29 -4.39 -1.77
C ARG A 20 -0.38 -3.08 -1.34
N GLN A 21 0.44 -2.07 -1.07
CA GLN A 21 -0.03 -0.72 -0.77
C GLN A 21 -0.15 0.11 -2.06
N PRO A 22 -1.12 1.04 -2.16
CA PRO A 22 -1.20 1.99 -3.27
C PRO A 22 -0.20 3.14 -3.09
N ALA A 23 1.10 2.83 -3.04
CA ALA A 23 2.18 3.73 -2.61
C ALA A 23 2.19 5.07 -3.36
N PHE A 24 2.01 5.06 -4.68
CA PHE A 24 1.94 6.28 -5.48
C PHE A 24 0.78 7.20 -5.06
N ARG A 25 -0.41 6.63 -4.89
CA ARG A 25 -1.59 7.39 -4.45
C ARG A 25 -1.40 7.92 -3.03
N MET A 26 -0.80 7.12 -2.14
CA MET A 26 -0.49 7.55 -0.78
C MET A 26 0.45 8.76 -0.75
N GLY A 27 1.57 8.69 -1.48
CA GLY A 27 2.53 9.80 -1.55
C GLY A 27 1.93 11.05 -2.19
N ARG A 28 1.19 10.89 -3.29
CA ARG A 28 0.48 12.01 -3.94
C ARG A 28 -0.50 12.68 -2.99
N THR A 29 -1.39 11.91 -2.36
CA THR A 29 -2.40 12.44 -1.44
C THR A 29 -1.75 13.11 -0.22
N ALA A 30 -0.68 12.53 0.33
CA ALA A 30 0.05 13.14 1.43
C ALA A 30 0.68 14.49 1.02
N ALA A 31 1.25 14.58 -0.17
CA ALA A 31 1.81 15.82 -0.70
C ALA A 31 0.71 16.88 -0.95
N GLU A 32 -0.43 16.49 -1.52
CA GLU A 32 -1.58 17.37 -1.73
C GLU A 32 -2.07 17.96 -0.39
N LEU A 33 -2.26 17.13 0.64
CA LEU A 33 -2.65 17.59 1.98
C LEU A 33 -1.63 18.55 2.60
N LEU A 34 -0.33 18.26 2.46
CA LEU A 34 0.73 19.13 2.99
C LEU A 34 0.73 20.50 2.30
N ILE A 35 0.60 20.54 0.97
CA ILE A 35 0.54 21.79 0.20
C ILE A 35 -0.69 22.61 0.60
N GLU A 36 -1.84 21.96 0.81
CA GLU A 36 -3.05 22.63 1.29
C GLU A 36 -2.87 23.23 2.68
N GLU A 37 -2.20 22.54 3.59
CA GLU A 37 -1.97 22.98 4.97
C GLU A 37 -0.93 24.09 5.09
N THR A 38 0.05 24.16 4.18
CA THR A 38 1.15 25.14 4.26
C THR A 38 1.09 26.27 3.23
N GLY A 39 0.15 26.23 2.28
CA GLY A 39 0.05 27.18 1.18
C GLY A 39 -0.64 28.51 1.54
N GLU A 40 -0.82 29.38 0.54
CA GLU A 40 -1.47 30.69 0.71
C GLU A 40 -2.90 30.61 1.26
N ARG A 41 -3.59 29.47 1.01
CA ARG A 41 -4.95 29.18 1.50
C ARG A 41 -4.95 28.29 2.76
N ALA A 42 -3.85 28.20 3.50
CA ALA A 42 -3.75 27.39 4.70
C ALA A 42 -4.85 27.68 5.73
N GLY A 43 -5.32 28.94 5.82
CA GLY A 43 -6.43 29.33 6.71
C GLY A 43 -7.77 28.64 6.39
N ASP A 44 -7.95 28.14 5.17
CA ASP A 44 -9.14 27.41 4.74
C ASP A 44 -8.98 25.88 4.85
N HIS A 45 -7.79 25.40 5.22
CA HIS A 45 -7.50 23.98 5.32
C HIS A 45 -8.38 23.31 6.39
N ARG A 46 -8.85 22.10 6.08
CA ARG A 46 -9.50 21.22 7.04
C ARG A 46 -8.71 19.94 7.13
N HIS A 47 -8.30 19.56 8.34
CA HIS A 47 -7.61 18.30 8.57
C HIS A 47 -8.46 17.12 8.10
N GLN A 48 -7.87 16.28 7.25
CA GLN A 48 -8.54 15.13 6.66
C GLN A 48 -7.80 13.85 7.04
N ARG A 49 -8.56 12.78 7.26
CA ARG A 49 -8.03 11.43 7.39
C ARG A 49 -8.49 10.60 6.20
N ILE A 50 -7.55 10.27 5.33
CA ILE A 50 -7.81 9.48 4.13
C ILE A 50 -7.32 8.05 4.35
N VAL A 51 -8.20 7.07 4.17
CA VAL A 51 -7.87 5.64 4.24
C VAL A 51 -7.84 5.09 2.83
N LEU A 52 -6.70 4.52 2.42
CA LEU A 52 -6.54 3.87 1.13
C LEU A 52 -6.63 2.35 1.30
N GLN A 53 -7.40 1.72 0.43
CA GLN A 53 -7.59 0.26 0.45
C GLN A 53 -6.34 -0.44 -0.12
N PRO A 54 -5.67 -1.31 0.66
CA PRO A 54 -4.63 -2.18 0.12
C PRO A 54 -5.23 -3.39 -0.61
N GLU A 55 -4.38 -4.10 -1.34
CA GLU A 55 -4.73 -5.33 -2.06
C GLU A 55 -3.93 -6.52 -1.54
N LEU A 56 -4.59 -7.67 -1.37
CA LEU A 56 -3.90 -8.91 -1.03
C LEU A 56 -3.44 -9.63 -2.29
N VAL A 57 -2.12 -9.79 -2.45
CA VAL A 57 -1.51 -10.55 -3.55
C VAL A 57 -1.20 -11.96 -3.08
N VAL A 58 -2.08 -12.89 -3.42
CA VAL A 58 -1.95 -14.30 -3.03
C VAL A 58 -0.89 -15.02 -3.88
N ARG A 59 0.00 -15.75 -3.21
CA ARG A 59 1.05 -16.57 -3.83
C ARG A 59 1.27 -17.89 -3.09
N GLY A 60 2.24 -18.68 -3.55
CA GLY A 60 2.53 -20.03 -3.06
C GLY A 60 2.71 -20.17 -1.54
N SER A 61 3.19 -19.14 -0.86
CA SER A 61 3.42 -19.19 0.60
C SER A 61 2.16 -19.33 1.47
N SER A 62 0.96 -19.14 0.92
CA SER A 62 -0.30 -19.22 1.68
C SER A 62 -1.34 -20.16 1.07
N LEU A 63 -0.98 -20.84 -0.02
CA LEU A 63 -1.84 -21.87 -0.61
C LEU A 63 -1.74 -23.15 0.22
N VAL A 64 -2.89 -23.76 0.50
CA VAL A 64 -2.91 -25.10 1.11
C VAL A 64 -2.45 -26.11 0.06
N ARG A 65 -1.44 -26.92 0.38
CA ARG A 65 -1.11 -28.08 -0.46
C ARG A 65 -2.23 -29.11 -0.32
N ALA A 66 -2.88 -29.48 -1.43
CA ALA A 66 -3.81 -30.59 -1.45
C ALA A 66 -3.07 -31.85 -0.97
N ARG A 67 -3.62 -32.55 0.03
CA ARG A 67 -3.11 -33.85 0.45
C ARG A 67 -3.50 -34.87 -0.63
N GLY A 68 -2.51 -35.53 -1.20
CA GLY A 68 -2.70 -36.74 -2.01
C GLY A 68 -2.95 -37.96 -1.14
#